data_AF-A0A7C8PX70-F1
#
_entry.id   AF-A0A7C8PX70-F1
#
_cell.length_a   1.000
_cell.length_b   1.000
_cell.length_c   1.000
_cell.angle_alpha   90.00
_cell.angle_beta   90.00
_cell.angle_gamma   90.00
#
_symmetry.space_group_name_H-M   'P 1'
#
loop_
_entity.id
_entity.type
_entity.pdbx_description
1 polymer ?
#
loop_
_entity_poly.entity_id
_entity_poly.type
_entity_poly.pdbx_seq_one_letter_code
_entity_poly.pdbx_strand_id
1 'polypeptide(L)'
;MSVLTVCIDVYAFLVNYRHSRSLVASRREYYRFALTAVFEAIAGLPASTIEFHQETSFSASPDFINDAYELLSYTSLGEARSPNEELATTTMLSPLIVPIIQALDERYMDCDFQLGGLDQAGYYVYGDKYLPKIGHKKRHAHIMNKMLPGLTGSKMSASNPKSKIDLLDPPEIVYQKILEARCDSSTANDNPILALLKIILVPITRLRLEQSARVGSSAKKTIPFVEPNAPEGCVFSIVSGKESYQYKSYEAIEHDFLAGKLSSGALKTAVANAMNQILAPIRKSYEDNSQWQEVLKTAYPESERDISNTSLGTQNASENFCIPTVLREVSNERVKLIPFNSALHTASFIEGVKDCPEVWTHGPVGPFVSAESFDTDFIDTIVRPKTDMLLYAVIDRCKPPTPADKDGALAGLIAYLGTSPTNLCTEIGIVVTLPQFQRTHVTSNAVGLLLKLALDSPKEGGLGFRRVQWMTSSVNHPSIKTAEKMGFTKEGVIRWDRLYPGGANTGKESNGKPLHVDGKVSHMNGNDLGRDSVMFSMCWDDWYLGGMREHVCERMAR
;
A
#
# COMPACT_ATOMS: atom_id res chain seq x y z
N MET A 1 4.17 29.55 -25.17
CA MET A 1 4.12 28.25 -24.47
C MET A 1 2.66 27.93 -24.24
N SER A 2 2.13 26.92 -24.92
CA SER A 2 0.81 26.34 -24.64
C SER A 2 0.96 25.28 -23.55
N VAL A 3 -0.04 25.15 -22.67
CA VAL A 3 -0.08 24.11 -21.64
C VAL A 3 -1.30 23.27 -21.91
N LEU A 4 -1.09 21.99 -22.22
CA LEU A 4 -2.16 21.03 -22.46
C LEU A 4 -2.33 20.17 -21.21
N THR A 5 -3.57 19.97 -20.77
CA THR A 5 -3.88 19.08 -19.64
C THR A 5 -4.52 17.82 -20.19
N VAL A 6 -3.89 16.65 -19.97
CA VAL A 6 -4.43 15.36 -20.41
C VAL A 6 -5.07 14.64 -19.22
N CYS A 7 -6.33 14.29 -19.36
CA CYS A 7 -7.02 13.41 -18.44
C CYS A 7 -6.81 11.95 -18.89
N ILE A 8 -5.87 11.26 -18.24
CA ILE A 8 -5.37 9.92 -18.58
C ILE A 8 -6.31 8.78 -18.10
N ASP A 9 -7.45 8.63 -18.77
CA ASP A 9 -8.49 7.66 -18.41
C ASP A 9 -8.19 6.20 -18.78
N VAL A 10 -7.38 5.93 -19.80
CA VAL A 10 -6.87 4.60 -20.12
C VAL A 10 -5.83 4.19 -19.10
N TYR A 11 -4.84 5.04 -18.82
CA TYR A 11 -3.86 4.83 -17.74
C TYR A 11 -4.60 4.47 -16.44
N ALA A 12 -5.55 5.32 -16.02
CA ALA A 12 -6.24 5.18 -14.75
C ALA A 12 -6.99 3.84 -14.63
N PHE A 13 -7.61 3.39 -15.73
CA PHE A 13 -8.28 2.09 -15.78
C PHE A 13 -7.29 0.91 -15.74
N LEU A 14 -6.13 1.03 -16.40
CA LEU A 14 -5.12 -0.03 -16.46
C LEU A 14 -4.44 -0.29 -15.11
N VAL A 15 -4.19 0.77 -14.32
CA VAL A 15 -3.65 0.64 -12.96
C VAL A 15 -4.73 0.33 -11.92
N ASN A 16 -5.95 0.88 -12.07
CA ASN A 16 -7.07 0.63 -11.17
C ASN A 16 -8.12 -0.32 -11.79
N TYR A 17 -7.67 -1.43 -12.36
CA TYR A 17 -8.49 -2.42 -13.10
C TYR A 17 -9.63 -3.06 -12.29
N ARG A 18 -9.68 -2.80 -10.97
CA ARG A 18 -10.78 -3.22 -10.08
C ARG A 18 -12.03 -2.36 -10.26
N HIS A 19 -11.91 -1.16 -10.82
CA HIS A 19 -13.01 -0.24 -11.05
C HIS A 19 -13.50 -0.32 -12.50
N SER A 20 -14.79 -0.09 -12.73
CA SER A 20 -15.36 -0.09 -14.08
C SER A 20 -14.87 1.11 -14.90
N ARG A 21 -14.85 0.97 -16.23
CA ARG A 21 -14.55 2.09 -17.15
C ARG A 21 -15.51 3.27 -16.96
N SER A 22 -16.78 2.99 -16.65
CA SER A 22 -17.77 4.03 -16.40
C SER A 22 -17.42 4.86 -15.16
N LEU A 23 -16.96 4.21 -14.09
CA LEU A 23 -16.52 4.89 -12.87
C LEU A 23 -15.26 5.72 -13.12
N VAL A 24 -14.29 5.19 -13.88
CA VAL A 24 -13.09 5.95 -14.28
C VAL A 24 -13.47 7.18 -15.11
N ALA A 25 -14.44 7.07 -16.02
CA ALA A 25 -14.95 8.22 -16.78
C ALA A 25 -15.64 9.26 -15.88
N SER A 26 -16.42 8.85 -14.87
CA SER A 26 -16.97 9.77 -13.88
C SER A 26 -15.88 10.49 -13.08
N ARG A 27 -14.82 9.76 -12.66
CA ARG A 27 -13.67 10.36 -11.97
C ARG A 27 -12.92 11.34 -12.86
N ARG A 28 -12.78 11.04 -14.16
CA ARG A 28 -12.21 11.97 -15.14
C ARG A 28 -12.96 13.30 -15.18
N GLU A 29 -14.29 13.25 -15.23
CA GLU A 29 -15.11 14.48 -15.18
C GLU A 29 -14.97 15.21 -13.85
N TYR A 30 -14.89 14.50 -12.73
CA TYR A 30 -14.60 15.11 -11.43
C TYR A 30 -13.27 15.88 -11.45
N TYR A 31 -12.20 15.27 -11.98
CA TYR A 31 -10.89 15.93 -12.09
C TYR A 31 -10.93 17.15 -13.02
N ARG A 32 -11.72 17.11 -14.10
CA ARG A 32 -11.90 18.28 -14.97
C ARG A 32 -12.48 19.48 -14.19
N PHE A 33 -13.51 19.26 -13.39
CA PHE A 33 -14.07 20.31 -12.53
C PHE A 33 -13.09 20.77 -11.44
N ALA A 34 -12.49 19.81 -10.73
CA ALA A 34 -11.56 20.09 -9.63
C ALA A 34 -10.33 20.89 -10.09
N LEU A 35 -9.69 20.47 -11.19
CA LEU A 35 -8.54 21.17 -11.76
C LEU A 35 -8.92 22.56 -12.28
N THR A 36 -10.09 22.70 -12.93
CA THR A 36 -10.59 24.01 -13.35
C THR A 36 -10.72 24.96 -12.16
N ALA A 37 -11.35 24.50 -11.07
CA ALA A 37 -11.51 25.30 -9.86
C ALA A 37 -10.16 25.67 -9.22
N VAL A 38 -9.18 24.76 -9.23
CA VAL A 38 -7.82 25.01 -8.74
C VAL A 38 -7.12 26.09 -9.58
N PHE A 39 -7.15 25.98 -10.91
CA PHE A 39 -6.53 26.95 -11.81
C PHE A 39 -7.15 28.34 -11.69
N GLU A 40 -8.48 28.41 -11.59
CA GLU A 40 -9.20 29.67 -11.36
C GLU A 40 -8.85 30.29 -9.99
N ALA A 41 -8.82 29.47 -8.93
CA ALA A 41 -8.55 29.93 -7.57
C ALA A 41 -7.10 30.41 -7.36
N ILE A 42 -6.12 29.72 -7.97
CA ILE A 42 -4.70 29.97 -7.74
C ILE A 42 -4.14 30.97 -8.75
N ALA A 43 -4.38 30.74 -10.03
CA ALA A 43 -3.74 31.49 -11.10
C ALA A 43 -4.63 32.60 -11.66
N GLY A 44 -5.91 32.67 -11.26
CA GLY A 44 -6.87 33.61 -11.83
C GLY A 44 -7.10 33.38 -13.32
N LEU A 45 -6.73 32.21 -13.83
CA LEU A 45 -6.87 31.83 -15.24
C LEU A 45 -8.34 31.48 -15.48
N PRO A 46 -9.03 32.12 -16.44
CA PRO A 46 -10.39 31.72 -16.80
C PRO A 46 -10.45 30.27 -17.25
N ALA A 47 -11.50 29.53 -16.88
CA ALA A 47 -11.70 28.14 -17.33
C ALA A 47 -11.52 27.96 -18.85
N SER A 48 -11.93 28.94 -19.66
CA SER A 48 -11.82 28.92 -21.12
C SER A 48 -10.38 28.87 -21.67
N THR A 49 -9.38 29.15 -20.82
CA THR A 49 -7.96 29.12 -21.20
C THR A 49 -7.30 27.77 -20.91
N ILE A 50 -8.01 26.86 -20.24
CA ILE A 50 -7.48 25.54 -19.86
C ILE A 50 -7.98 24.53 -20.88
N GLU A 51 -7.07 23.99 -21.67
CA GLU A 51 -7.37 22.96 -22.66
C GLU A 51 -7.23 21.57 -22.03
N PHE A 52 -8.36 20.85 -21.96
CA PHE A 52 -8.41 19.47 -21.48
C PHE A 52 -8.54 18.50 -22.64
N HIS A 53 -7.60 17.56 -22.75
CA HIS A 53 -7.66 16.44 -23.68
C HIS A 53 -7.98 15.16 -22.92
N GLN A 54 -8.80 14.32 -23.52
CA GLN A 54 -9.12 13.00 -23.01
C GLN A 54 -8.20 11.98 -23.69
N GLU A 55 -7.49 11.14 -22.93
CA GLU A 55 -6.52 10.18 -23.50
C GLU A 55 -7.17 9.24 -24.53
N THR A 56 -8.35 8.69 -24.21
CA THR A 56 -9.14 7.88 -25.17
C THR A 56 -9.51 8.58 -26.48
N SER A 57 -9.41 9.91 -26.60
CA SER A 57 -9.67 10.62 -27.85
C SER A 57 -8.61 10.36 -28.92
N PHE A 58 -7.39 9.98 -28.54
CA PHE A 58 -6.30 9.63 -29.46
C PHE A 58 -5.78 8.20 -29.26
N SER A 59 -5.84 7.66 -28.03
CA SER A 59 -5.33 6.31 -27.74
C SER A 59 -6.17 5.17 -28.30
N ALA A 60 -7.38 5.46 -28.77
CA ALA A 60 -8.23 4.51 -29.49
C ALA A 60 -7.96 4.47 -31.01
N SER A 61 -7.06 5.33 -31.53
CA SER A 61 -6.76 5.36 -32.96
C SER A 61 -5.98 4.12 -33.42
N PRO A 62 -6.17 3.66 -34.68
CA PRO A 62 -5.38 2.54 -35.22
C PRO A 62 -3.87 2.78 -35.15
N ASP A 63 -3.42 4.01 -35.39
CA ASP A 63 -1.99 4.36 -35.35
C ASP A 63 -1.43 4.19 -33.93
N PHE A 64 -2.13 4.70 -32.92
CA PHE A 64 -1.71 4.55 -31.52
C PHE A 64 -1.64 3.08 -31.12
N ILE A 65 -2.66 2.29 -31.50
CA ILE A 65 -2.70 0.85 -31.19
C ILE A 65 -1.55 0.11 -31.87
N ASN A 66 -1.24 0.44 -33.14
CA ASN A 66 -0.13 -0.18 -33.86
C ASN A 66 1.22 0.19 -33.25
N ASP A 67 1.45 1.47 -32.92
CA ASP A 67 2.66 1.90 -32.20
C ASP A 67 2.77 1.21 -30.83
N ALA A 68 1.65 1.01 -30.13
CA ALA A 68 1.64 0.28 -28.86
C ALA A 68 2.04 -1.18 -29.04
N TYR A 69 1.56 -1.87 -30.08
CA TYR A 69 1.99 -3.23 -30.42
C TYR A 69 3.48 -3.29 -30.78
N GLU A 70 3.99 -2.28 -31.49
CA GLU A 70 5.40 -2.20 -31.84
C GLU A 70 6.28 -2.01 -30.59
N LEU A 71 5.91 -1.08 -29.69
CA LEU A 71 6.60 -0.90 -28.41
C LEU A 71 6.50 -2.12 -27.50
N LEU A 72 5.36 -2.81 -27.49
CA LEU A 72 5.20 -4.10 -26.79
C LEU A 72 6.24 -5.12 -27.28
N SER A 73 6.51 -5.17 -28.59
CA SER A 73 7.51 -6.09 -29.15
C SER A 73 8.96 -5.78 -28.71
N TYR A 74 9.24 -4.53 -28.32
CA TYR A 74 10.55 -4.10 -27.84
C TYR A 74 10.70 -4.14 -26.31
N THR A 75 9.59 -4.29 -25.58
CA THR A 75 9.57 -4.13 -24.12
C THR A 75 9.68 -5.47 -23.42
N SER A 76 10.80 -5.69 -22.71
CA SER A 76 10.92 -6.85 -21.83
C SER A 76 10.07 -6.68 -20.56
N LEU A 77 9.71 -7.78 -19.91
CA LEU A 77 9.01 -7.73 -18.62
C LEU A 77 9.78 -6.95 -17.56
N GLY A 78 11.12 -7.03 -17.54
CA GLY A 78 11.94 -6.26 -16.59
C GLY A 78 11.82 -4.75 -16.81
N GLU A 79 11.69 -4.33 -18.07
CA GLU A 79 11.58 -2.93 -18.47
C GLU A 79 10.17 -2.37 -18.22
N ALA A 80 9.14 -3.19 -18.42
CA ALA A 80 7.78 -2.86 -17.99
C ALA A 80 7.66 -2.68 -16.46
N ARG A 81 8.52 -3.37 -15.69
CA ARG A 81 8.54 -3.35 -14.21
C ARG A 81 9.43 -2.27 -13.60
N SER A 82 10.40 -1.76 -14.36
CA SER A 82 11.40 -0.81 -13.83
C SER A 82 10.89 0.59 -13.45
N PRO A 83 9.76 1.13 -13.97
CA PRO A 83 9.44 2.54 -13.73
C PRO A 83 9.18 2.92 -12.27
N ASN A 84 8.56 2.04 -11.49
CA ASN A 84 8.29 2.28 -10.07
C ASN A 84 7.97 0.96 -9.33
N GLU A 85 7.87 1.05 -8.00
CA GLU A 85 7.61 -0.09 -7.10
C GLU A 85 6.23 -0.77 -7.33
N GLU A 86 5.21 0.01 -7.71
CA GLU A 86 3.88 -0.50 -8.01
C GLU A 86 3.92 -1.45 -9.22
N LEU A 87 4.63 -1.06 -10.29
CA LEU A 87 4.86 -1.92 -11.45
C LEU A 87 5.83 -3.06 -11.15
N ALA A 88 6.85 -2.83 -10.31
CA ALA A 88 7.81 -3.87 -9.95
C ALA A 88 7.12 -5.08 -9.29
N THR A 89 6.09 -4.82 -8.49
CA THR A 89 5.41 -5.83 -7.66
C THR A 89 4.09 -6.34 -8.26
N THR A 90 3.52 -5.66 -9.25
CA THR A 90 2.24 -6.08 -9.82
C THR A 90 2.30 -7.45 -10.48
N THR A 91 1.25 -8.25 -10.27
CA THR A 91 1.06 -9.55 -10.94
C THR A 91 0.21 -9.42 -12.19
N MET A 92 -0.42 -8.26 -12.40
CA MET A 92 -1.35 -8.04 -13.49
C MET A 92 -0.62 -7.55 -14.74
N LEU A 93 -1.10 -7.97 -15.91
CA LEU A 93 -0.59 -7.47 -17.18
C LEU A 93 -1.00 -6.00 -17.41
N SER A 94 -2.18 -5.59 -16.94
CA SER A 94 -2.71 -4.26 -17.25
C SER A 94 -1.83 -3.10 -16.78
N PRO A 95 -1.22 -3.08 -15.57
CA PRO A 95 -0.33 -1.99 -15.19
C PRO A 95 1.01 -2.08 -15.94
N LEU A 96 1.45 -3.27 -16.35
CA LEU A 96 2.74 -3.46 -17.04
C LEU A 96 2.77 -2.85 -18.45
N ILE A 97 1.61 -2.58 -19.06
CA ILE A 97 1.55 -1.90 -20.37
C ILE A 97 1.52 -0.38 -20.24
N VAL A 98 1.34 0.16 -19.03
CA VAL A 98 1.23 1.60 -18.79
C VAL A 98 2.44 2.42 -19.23
N PRO A 99 3.70 1.96 -19.08
CA PRO A 99 4.86 2.71 -19.57
C PRO A 99 4.81 2.96 -21.08
N ILE A 100 4.25 2.00 -21.83
CA ILE A 100 4.06 2.11 -23.29
C ILE A 100 3.02 3.18 -23.59
N ILE A 101 1.88 3.12 -22.92
CA ILE A 101 0.78 4.07 -23.11
C ILE A 101 1.24 5.50 -22.81
N GLN A 102 1.88 5.72 -21.65
CA GLN A 102 2.34 7.05 -21.24
C GLN A 102 3.45 7.60 -22.15
N ALA A 103 4.33 6.75 -22.69
CA ALA A 103 5.31 7.18 -23.69
C ALA A 103 4.62 7.63 -24.99
N LEU A 104 3.59 6.90 -25.44
CA LEU A 104 2.85 7.28 -26.63
C LEU A 104 2.03 8.56 -26.44
N ASP A 105 1.57 8.85 -25.22
CA ASP A 105 0.93 10.14 -24.92
C ASP A 105 1.84 11.32 -25.31
N GLU A 106 3.15 11.26 -25.05
CA GLU A 106 4.08 12.33 -25.45
C GLU A 106 4.10 12.55 -26.97
N ARG A 107 4.11 11.45 -27.73
CA ARG A 107 4.10 11.47 -29.20
C ARG A 107 2.79 12.01 -29.75
N TYR A 108 1.65 11.50 -29.26
CA TYR A 108 0.34 11.82 -29.83
C TYR A 108 -0.24 13.16 -29.34
N MET A 109 0.24 13.66 -28.20
CA MET A 109 -0.01 15.03 -27.77
C MET A 109 0.92 16.07 -28.43
N ASP A 110 1.93 15.60 -29.18
CA ASP A 110 2.98 16.42 -29.81
C ASP A 110 3.59 17.46 -28.85
N CYS A 111 3.83 17.08 -27.60
CA CYS A 111 4.37 18.02 -26.61
C CYS A 111 5.90 18.15 -26.73
N ASP A 112 6.45 19.31 -26.37
CA ASP A 112 7.91 19.50 -26.24
C ASP A 112 8.40 19.15 -24.83
N PHE A 113 7.53 19.31 -23.84
CA PHE A 113 7.80 19.07 -22.43
C PHE A 113 6.68 18.26 -21.79
N GLN A 114 7.05 17.33 -20.89
CA GLN A 114 6.10 16.69 -19.98
C GLN A 114 6.45 17.10 -18.54
N LEU A 115 5.43 17.53 -17.78
CA LEU A 115 5.54 17.92 -16.38
C LEU A 115 4.94 16.82 -15.50
N GLY A 116 5.65 16.40 -14.46
CA GLY A 116 5.12 15.48 -13.45
C GLY A 116 6.02 15.36 -12.23
N GLY A 117 5.64 14.50 -11.28
CA GLY A 117 6.41 14.29 -10.05
C GLY A 117 7.73 13.54 -10.30
N LEU A 118 8.64 13.59 -9.32
CA LEU A 118 9.87 12.80 -9.35
C LEU A 118 9.58 11.28 -9.40
N ASP A 119 8.42 10.85 -8.91
CA ASP A 119 7.93 9.48 -9.00
C ASP A 119 7.58 9.05 -10.44
N GLN A 120 7.56 9.97 -11.40
CA GLN A 120 7.37 9.70 -12.83
C GLN A 120 8.67 9.44 -13.59
N ALA A 121 9.84 9.64 -12.95
CA ALA A 121 11.13 9.57 -13.62
C ALA A 121 11.37 8.27 -14.39
N GLY A 122 10.90 7.13 -13.85
CA GLY A 122 11.03 5.84 -14.51
C GLY A 122 10.23 5.72 -15.81
N TYR A 123 9.07 6.39 -15.91
CA TYR A 123 8.28 6.44 -17.15
C TYR A 123 8.95 7.30 -18.21
N TYR A 124 9.54 8.43 -17.81
CA TYR A 124 10.28 9.32 -18.70
C TYR A 124 11.50 8.63 -19.31
N VAL A 125 12.28 7.94 -18.47
CA VAL A 125 13.42 7.12 -18.93
C VAL A 125 12.98 6.03 -19.90
N TYR A 126 11.82 5.43 -19.68
CA TYR A 126 11.23 4.47 -20.60
C TYR A 126 10.89 5.14 -21.95
N GLY A 127 10.17 6.27 -21.95
CA GLY A 127 9.83 7.02 -23.17
C GLY A 127 11.05 7.39 -24.00
N ASP A 128 12.06 7.99 -23.38
CA ASP A 128 13.33 8.39 -24.03
C ASP A 128 14.07 7.21 -24.68
N LYS A 129 13.97 6.03 -24.08
CA LYS A 129 14.65 4.81 -24.55
C LYS A 129 13.92 4.12 -25.70
N TYR A 130 12.58 4.13 -25.69
CA TYR A 130 11.79 3.28 -26.58
C TYR A 130 11.08 4.01 -27.71
N LEU A 131 10.67 5.28 -27.54
CA LEU A 131 10.05 6.05 -28.63
C LEU A 131 10.95 6.14 -29.88
N PRO A 132 12.28 6.31 -29.78
CA PRO A 132 13.14 6.30 -30.97
C PRO A 132 13.14 4.99 -31.76
N LYS A 133 12.79 3.85 -31.13
CA LYS A 133 12.78 2.54 -31.80
C LYS A 133 11.63 2.40 -32.79
N ILE A 134 10.52 3.10 -32.56
CA ILE A 134 9.36 3.14 -33.45
C ILE A 134 9.40 4.37 -34.40
N GLY A 135 10.60 4.93 -34.60
CA GLY A 135 10.81 6.04 -35.54
C GLY A 135 10.44 7.44 -35.02
N HIS A 136 10.03 7.58 -33.76
CA HIS A 136 9.74 8.89 -33.16
C HIS A 136 11.05 9.61 -32.80
N LYS A 137 11.37 10.67 -33.55
CA LYS A 137 12.67 11.37 -33.44
C LYS A 137 12.66 12.57 -32.48
N LYS A 138 11.47 13.07 -32.12
CA LYS A 138 11.34 14.22 -31.21
C LYS A 138 11.80 13.77 -29.82
N ARG A 139 12.71 14.54 -29.23
CA ARG A 139 13.10 14.35 -27.83
C ARG A 139 12.21 15.23 -26.96
N HIS A 140 11.66 14.64 -25.91
CA HIS A 140 10.84 15.35 -24.94
C HIS A 140 11.73 15.78 -23.78
N ALA A 141 11.47 16.95 -23.22
CA ALA A 141 12.13 17.40 -22.01
C ALA A 141 11.21 17.19 -20.80
N HIS A 142 11.68 16.46 -19.80
CA HIS A 142 10.88 16.16 -18.61
C HIS A 142 11.17 17.14 -17.48
N ILE A 143 10.13 17.78 -16.97
CA ILE A 143 10.20 18.69 -15.82
C ILE A 143 9.62 17.96 -14.62
N MET A 144 10.44 17.76 -13.58
CA MET A 144 10.07 16.99 -12.40
C MET A 144 9.91 17.85 -11.15
N ASN A 145 8.70 17.90 -10.57
CA ASN A 145 8.49 18.55 -9.29
C ASN A 145 8.89 17.63 -8.12
N LYS A 146 9.37 18.23 -7.03
CA LYS A 146 9.66 17.50 -5.79
C LYS A 146 8.37 16.95 -5.19
N MET A 147 8.49 15.79 -4.53
CA MET A 147 7.37 15.19 -3.82
C MET A 147 7.04 16.01 -2.57
N LEU A 148 5.76 16.30 -2.39
CA LEU A 148 5.25 16.87 -1.14
C LEU A 148 5.12 15.73 -0.10
N PRO A 149 5.76 15.83 1.08
CA PRO A 149 5.52 14.86 2.15
C PRO A 149 4.09 14.98 2.66
N GLY A 150 3.51 13.84 3.07
CA GLY A 150 2.22 13.82 3.76
C GLY A 150 2.30 14.42 5.14
N LEU A 151 1.14 14.79 5.70
CA LEU A 151 1.05 15.50 6.98
C LEU A 151 1.61 14.72 8.18
N THR A 152 1.70 13.40 8.07
CA THR A 152 2.33 12.52 9.07
C THR A 152 3.86 12.47 8.97
N GLY A 153 4.47 13.11 7.96
CA GLY A 153 5.91 13.08 7.69
C GLY A 153 6.38 11.92 6.81
N SER A 154 5.44 11.15 6.23
CA SER A 154 5.69 10.05 5.28
C SER A 154 4.99 10.31 3.94
N LYS A 155 5.07 9.41 2.96
CA LYS A 155 4.37 9.57 1.67
C LYS A 155 2.86 9.73 1.88
N MET A 156 2.21 10.66 1.15
CA MET A 156 0.76 10.78 1.16
C MET A 156 0.11 9.47 0.70
N SER A 157 -0.91 8.99 1.42
CA SER A 157 -1.66 7.80 1.06
C SER A 157 -3.14 8.10 0.88
N ALA A 158 -3.73 7.61 -0.21
CA ALA A 158 -5.17 7.67 -0.41
C ALA A 158 -5.94 6.89 0.67
N SER A 159 -5.35 5.84 1.25
CA SER A 159 -5.94 5.02 2.31
C SER A 159 -5.82 5.61 3.72
N ASN A 160 -5.02 6.67 3.92
CA ASN A 160 -4.92 7.36 5.20
C ASN A 160 -5.43 8.80 5.07
N PRO A 161 -6.71 9.07 5.42
CA PRO A 161 -7.31 10.41 5.33
C PRO A 161 -6.58 11.48 6.15
N LYS A 162 -5.84 11.10 7.19
CA LYS A 162 -5.04 12.03 8.01
C LYS A 162 -3.73 12.45 7.35
N SER A 163 -3.26 11.69 6.35
CA SER A 163 -2.00 11.97 5.67
C SER A 163 -2.08 13.09 4.62
N LYS A 164 -3.29 13.51 4.22
CA LYS A 164 -3.53 14.47 3.13
C LYS A 164 -4.67 15.45 3.43
N ILE A 165 -4.66 16.58 2.74
CA ILE A 165 -5.74 17.58 2.72
C ILE A 165 -6.50 17.42 1.40
N ASP A 166 -7.81 17.21 1.47
CA ASP A 166 -8.66 17.14 0.28
C ASP A 166 -9.07 18.55 -0.18
N LEU A 167 -9.32 18.73 -1.49
CA LEU A 167 -9.73 20.02 -2.06
C LEU A 167 -11.06 20.51 -1.47
N LEU A 168 -11.93 19.57 -1.07
CA LEU A 168 -13.26 19.85 -0.54
C LEU A 168 -13.35 19.67 0.98
N ASP A 169 -12.22 19.45 1.68
CA ASP A 169 -12.22 19.37 3.14
C ASP A 169 -12.79 20.66 3.75
N PRO A 170 -13.73 20.57 4.72
CA PRO A 170 -14.23 21.74 5.42
C PRO A 170 -13.12 22.52 6.15
N PRO A 171 -13.26 23.84 6.35
CA PRO A 171 -12.19 24.67 6.90
C PRO A 171 -11.61 24.17 8.22
N GLU A 172 -12.48 23.72 9.11
CA GLU A 172 -12.21 23.13 10.42
C GLU A 172 -11.41 21.82 10.32
N ILE A 173 -11.69 20.99 9.31
CA ILE A 173 -10.96 19.74 9.07
C ILE A 173 -9.55 20.04 8.53
N VAL A 174 -9.42 20.98 7.61
CA VAL A 174 -8.12 21.46 7.11
C VAL A 174 -7.28 21.98 8.28
N TYR A 175 -7.90 22.78 9.15
CA TYR A 175 -7.26 23.37 10.32
C TYR A 175 -6.76 22.30 11.29
N GLN A 176 -7.63 21.34 11.65
CA GLN A 176 -7.28 20.21 12.52
C GLN A 176 -6.12 19.38 11.94
N LYS A 177 -6.21 18.97 10.67
CA LYS A 177 -5.16 18.16 10.01
C LYS A 177 -3.80 18.84 10.04
N ILE A 178 -3.74 20.15 9.80
CA ILE A 178 -2.48 20.92 9.82
C ILE A 178 -1.96 21.09 11.25
N LEU A 179 -2.84 21.30 12.23
CA LEU A 179 -2.43 21.38 13.64
C LEU A 179 -1.86 20.05 14.14
N GLU A 180 -2.41 18.92 13.72
CA GLU A 180 -1.95 17.57 14.07
C GLU A 180 -0.70 17.12 13.30
N ALA A 181 -0.39 17.77 12.17
CA ALA A 181 0.73 17.39 11.31
C ALA A 181 2.08 17.43 12.05
N ARG A 182 3.02 16.57 11.65
CA ARG A 182 4.39 16.60 12.18
C ARG A 182 5.04 17.95 11.85
N CYS A 183 5.67 18.59 12.83
CA CYS A 183 6.35 19.88 12.62
C CYS A 183 7.45 20.06 13.67
N ASP A 184 8.56 19.40 13.42
CA ASP A 184 9.76 19.40 14.26
C ASP A 184 10.64 20.61 13.91
N SER A 185 11.09 21.35 14.93
CA SER A 185 11.95 22.52 14.78
C SER A 185 13.44 22.17 14.69
N SER A 186 13.82 20.90 14.86
CA SER A 186 15.22 20.45 14.75
C SER A 186 15.68 20.21 13.31
N THR A 187 14.75 20.04 12.36
CA THR A 187 15.06 19.79 10.95
C THR A 187 13.98 20.30 10.01
N ALA A 188 14.39 20.83 8.86
CA ALA A 188 13.50 21.18 7.77
C ALA A 188 13.17 19.99 6.85
N ASN A 189 13.99 18.93 6.88
CA ASN A 189 13.80 17.74 6.06
C ASN A 189 12.54 16.99 6.50
N ASP A 190 11.73 16.58 5.52
CA ASP A 190 10.46 15.86 5.72
C ASP A 190 9.47 16.57 6.67
N ASN A 191 9.60 17.88 6.85
CA ASN A 191 8.65 18.69 7.60
C ASN A 191 7.50 19.14 6.67
N PRO A 192 6.29 18.57 6.79
CA PRO A 192 5.18 18.86 5.87
C PRO A 192 4.72 20.32 5.93
N ILE A 193 4.83 20.99 7.07
CA ILE A 193 4.42 22.39 7.21
C ILE A 193 5.35 23.32 6.45
N LEU A 194 6.66 23.11 6.58
CA LEU A 194 7.65 23.84 5.79
C LEU A 194 7.55 23.50 4.30
N ALA A 195 7.27 22.25 3.96
CA ALA A 195 7.08 21.84 2.57
C ALA A 195 5.84 22.53 1.92
N LEU A 196 4.71 22.63 2.62
CA LEU A 196 3.53 23.38 2.17
C LEU A 196 3.87 24.86 1.92
N LEU A 197 4.66 25.48 2.81
CA LEU A 197 5.13 26.85 2.62
C LEU A 197 5.99 26.99 1.37
N LYS A 198 7.01 26.13 1.23
CA LYS A 198 8.01 26.19 0.16
C LYS A 198 7.43 25.92 -1.22
N ILE A 199 6.60 24.90 -1.33
CA ILE A 199 6.14 24.34 -2.61
C ILE A 199 4.83 24.98 -3.06
N ILE A 200 3.97 25.40 -2.13
CA ILE A 200 2.62 25.89 -2.44
C ILE A 200 2.46 27.37 -2.07
N LEU A 201 2.52 27.72 -0.78
CA LEU A 201 2.05 29.04 -0.31
C LEU A 201 2.94 30.20 -0.77
N VAL A 202 4.27 30.07 -0.67
CA VAL A 202 5.21 31.12 -1.08
C VAL A 202 5.20 31.31 -2.60
N PRO A 203 5.25 30.25 -3.44
CA PRO A 203 5.08 30.39 -4.89
C PRO A 203 3.77 31.06 -5.31
N ILE A 204 2.64 30.67 -4.70
CA ILE A 204 1.35 31.30 -4.97
C ILE A 204 1.38 32.79 -4.58
N THR A 205 1.99 33.14 -3.47
CA THR A 205 2.13 34.55 -3.09
C THR A 205 2.94 35.34 -4.10
N ARG A 206 4.08 34.81 -4.55
CA ARG A 206 4.89 35.47 -5.60
C ARG A 206 4.08 35.67 -6.88
N LEU A 207 3.35 34.64 -7.31
CA LEU A 207 2.46 34.73 -8.47
C LEU A 207 1.42 35.85 -8.30
N ARG A 208 0.75 35.93 -7.14
CA ARG A 208 -0.25 36.96 -6.85
C ARG A 208 0.35 38.38 -6.83
N LEU A 209 1.56 38.53 -6.29
CA LEU A 209 2.29 39.80 -6.29
C LEU A 209 2.68 40.23 -7.71
N GLU A 210 3.22 39.32 -8.52
CA GLU A 210 3.57 39.56 -9.92
C GLU A 210 2.35 39.95 -10.76
N GLN A 211 1.21 39.27 -10.55
CA GLN A 211 -0.05 39.60 -11.21
C GLN A 211 -0.58 40.98 -10.81
N SER A 212 -0.47 41.33 -9.52
CA SER A 212 -0.89 42.64 -9.00
C SER A 212 -0.04 43.79 -9.53
N ALA A 213 1.23 43.54 -9.84
CA ALA A 213 2.15 44.52 -10.42
C ALA A 213 1.91 44.77 -11.92
N ARG A 214 1.23 43.87 -12.64
CA ARG A 214 0.90 44.04 -14.06
C ARG A 214 -0.30 44.98 -14.23
N VAL A 215 -0.02 46.24 -14.60
CA VAL A 215 -1.01 47.29 -14.88
C VAL A 215 -1.96 46.84 -16.01
N GLY A 216 -3.27 46.85 -15.75
CA GLY A 216 -4.32 46.64 -16.77
C GLY A 216 -5.07 45.30 -16.75
N SER A 217 -4.80 44.40 -15.80
CA SER A 217 -5.56 43.13 -15.72
C SER A 217 -6.91 43.30 -15.01
N SER A 218 -8.00 42.86 -15.66
CA SER A 218 -9.34 42.70 -15.07
C SER A 218 -9.43 41.48 -14.15
N ALA A 219 -8.29 40.94 -13.70
CA ALA A 219 -8.22 39.76 -12.87
C ALA A 219 -8.72 40.09 -11.45
N LYS A 220 -9.56 39.21 -10.88
CA LYS A 220 -10.03 39.32 -9.50
C LYS A 220 -8.82 39.49 -8.57
N LYS A 221 -8.76 40.59 -7.80
CA LYS A 221 -7.69 40.84 -6.81
C LYS A 221 -7.66 39.72 -5.78
N THR A 222 -6.74 38.77 -5.93
CA THR A 222 -6.44 37.75 -4.91
C THR A 222 -5.43 38.30 -3.92
N ILE A 223 -5.74 38.18 -2.63
CA ILE A 223 -4.92 38.75 -1.54
C ILE A 223 -3.76 37.77 -1.22
N PRO A 224 -2.50 38.24 -1.19
CA PRO A 224 -1.36 37.48 -0.66
C PRO A 224 -1.55 37.01 0.79
N PHE A 225 -0.77 36.02 1.24
CA PHE A 225 -0.81 35.52 2.64
C PHE A 225 -0.04 36.43 3.60
N VAL A 226 -0.24 37.74 3.49
CA VAL A 226 0.45 38.76 4.28
C VAL A 226 -0.55 39.66 5.00
N GLU A 227 -0.14 40.20 6.14
CA GLU A 227 -0.90 41.20 6.88
C GLU A 227 -1.10 42.48 6.04
N PRO A 228 -2.22 43.21 6.19
CA PRO A 228 -2.51 44.40 5.39
C PRO A 228 -1.43 45.50 5.42
N ASN A 229 -0.66 45.57 6.51
CA ASN A 229 0.42 46.55 6.72
C ASN A 229 1.82 45.94 6.52
N ALA A 230 1.93 44.77 5.88
CA ALA A 230 3.21 44.12 5.62
C ALA A 230 4.08 44.97 4.67
N PRO A 231 5.40 45.06 4.90
CA PRO A 231 6.31 45.75 3.99
C PRO A 231 6.26 45.21 2.55
N GLU A 232 6.61 46.08 1.58
CA GLU A 232 6.68 45.68 0.18
C GLU A 232 7.68 44.52 -0.03
N GLY A 233 7.26 43.55 -0.86
CA GLY A 233 8.01 42.32 -1.14
C GLY A 233 7.87 41.20 -0.09
N CYS A 234 7.03 41.38 0.94
CA CYS A 234 6.69 40.29 1.84
C CYS A 234 5.90 39.18 1.14
N VAL A 235 6.29 37.93 1.41
CA VAL A 235 5.68 36.72 0.84
C VAL A 235 4.84 35.93 1.83
N PHE A 236 5.02 36.16 3.14
CA PHE A 236 4.23 35.49 4.16
C PHE A 236 4.31 36.24 5.50
N SER A 237 3.20 36.29 6.24
CA SER A 237 3.14 36.81 7.61
C SER A 237 2.81 35.71 8.61
N ILE A 238 3.46 35.71 9.77
CA ILE A 238 3.21 34.75 10.85
C ILE A 238 2.97 35.51 12.15
N VAL A 239 1.81 35.31 12.76
CA VAL A 239 1.47 35.89 14.06
C VAL A 239 1.73 34.86 15.16
N SER A 240 2.53 35.25 16.16
CA SER A 240 2.85 34.42 17.33
C SER A 240 2.57 35.22 18.60
N GLY A 241 1.40 35.01 19.20
CA GLY A 241 0.96 35.79 20.35
C GLY A 241 0.71 37.25 19.98
N LYS A 242 1.51 38.18 20.54
CA LYS A 242 1.43 39.63 20.24
C LYS A 242 2.39 40.07 19.14
N GLU A 243 3.27 39.19 18.68
CA GLU A 243 4.28 39.50 17.69
C GLU A 243 3.79 39.10 16.29
N SER A 244 4.12 39.93 15.30
CA SER A 244 3.81 39.70 13.90
C SER A 244 5.11 39.70 13.10
N TYR A 245 5.45 38.56 12.53
CA TYR A 245 6.67 38.33 11.76
C TYR A 245 6.38 38.44 10.26
N GLN A 246 7.19 39.21 9.54
CA GLN A 246 6.98 39.55 8.14
C GLN A 246 8.17 39.05 7.30
N TYR A 247 7.93 38.08 6.43
CA TYR A 247 8.99 37.39 5.70
C TYR A 247 8.99 37.74 4.22
N LYS A 248 10.18 37.98 3.65
CA LYS A 248 10.38 38.24 2.21
C LYS A 248 10.79 36.99 1.41
N SER A 249 11.11 35.90 2.09
CA SER A 249 11.52 34.64 1.46
C SER A 249 11.16 33.44 2.34
N TYR A 250 11.09 32.25 1.72
CA TYR A 250 10.93 31.00 2.44
C TYR A 250 12.13 30.72 3.36
N GLU A 251 13.33 31.03 2.88
CA GLU A 251 14.60 30.78 3.59
C GLU A 251 14.66 31.52 4.92
N ALA A 252 14.07 32.73 4.99
CA ALA A 252 13.98 33.48 6.23
C ALA A 252 12.98 32.87 7.24
N ILE A 253 11.88 32.29 6.76
CA ILE A 253 10.91 31.56 7.59
C ILE A 253 11.56 30.30 8.16
N GLU A 254 12.20 29.51 7.29
CA GLU A 254 12.90 28.27 7.65
C GLU A 254 13.99 28.56 8.69
N HIS A 255 14.83 29.58 8.45
CA HIS A 255 15.87 29.99 9.39
C HIS A 255 15.32 30.36 10.77
N ASP A 256 14.31 31.23 10.85
CA ASP A 256 13.74 31.68 12.12
C ASP A 256 13.02 30.54 12.86
N PHE A 257 12.41 29.59 12.13
CA PHE A 257 11.80 28.41 12.72
C PHE A 257 12.83 27.45 13.30
N LEU A 258 13.91 27.14 12.56
CA LEU A 258 14.99 26.27 13.03
C LEU A 258 15.80 26.91 14.17
N ALA A 259 15.89 28.25 14.20
CA ALA A 259 16.52 28.99 15.30
C ALA A 259 15.63 29.08 16.57
N GLY A 260 14.42 28.51 16.55
CA GLY A 260 13.49 28.52 17.68
C GLY A 260 12.80 29.86 17.93
N LYS A 261 12.93 30.83 17.00
CA LYS A 261 12.28 32.13 17.08
C LYS A 261 10.80 32.06 16.70
N LEU A 262 10.42 31.13 15.81
CA LEU A 262 9.03 30.81 15.51
C LEU A 262 8.61 29.51 16.21
N SER A 263 7.47 29.54 16.91
CA SER A 263 6.89 28.32 17.47
C SER A 263 6.20 27.47 16.39
N SER A 264 6.22 26.14 16.58
CA SER A 264 5.49 25.18 15.73
C SER A 264 3.99 25.49 15.66
N GLY A 265 3.38 25.90 16.78
CA GLY A 265 1.97 26.27 16.82
C GLY A 265 1.65 27.49 15.96
N ALA A 266 2.45 28.56 16.06
CA ALA A 266 2.26 29.77 15.27
C ALA A 266 2.43 29.49 13.76
N LEU A 267 3.46 28.73 13.39
CA LEU A 267 3.71 28.34 12.00
C LEU A 267 2.54 27.54 11.42
N LYS A 268 2.10 26.49 12.14
CA LYS A 268 0.95 25.67 11.72
C LYS A 268 -0.32 26.48 11.57
N THR A 269 -0.59 27.40 12.50
CA THR A 269 -1.78 28.25 12.47
C THR A 269 -1.78 29.15 11.22
N ALA A 270 -0.67 29.81 10.94
CA ALA A 270 -0.53 30.66 9.76
C ALA A 270 -0.68 29.85 8.45
N VAL A 271 -0.08 28.65 8.38
CA VAL A 271 -0.22 27.73 7.25
C VAL A 271 -1.67 27.24 7.09
N ALA A 272 -2.35 26.89 8.17
CA ALA A 272 -3.74 26.46 8.14
C ALA A 272 -4.67 27.55 7.59
N ASN A 273 -4.49 28.79 8.04
CA ASN A 273 -5.26 29.93 7.55
C ASN A 273 -5.01 30.18 6.05
N ALA A 274 -3.74 30.17 5.63
CA ALA A 274 -3.38 30.37 4.22
C ALA A 274 -3.92 29.25 3.32
N MET A 275 -3.82 27.99 3.74
CA MET A 275 -4.40 26.85 3.02
C MET A 275 -5.93 26.99 2.89
N ASN A 276 -6.61 27.38 3.98
CA ASN A 276 -8.05 27.61 3.92
C ASN A 276 -8.44 28.77 3.00
N GLN A 277 -7.61 29.80 2.90
CA GLN A 277 -7.82 30.90 1.96
C GLN A 277 -7.71 30.44 0.49
N ILE A 278 -6.84 29.47 0.17
CA ILE A 278 -6.74 28.88 -1.17
C ILE A 278 -7.94 27.96 -1.46
N LEU A 279 -8.34 27.14 -0.49
CA LEU A 279 -9.42 26.16 -0.67
C LEU A 279 -10.82 26.79 -0.67
N ALA A 280 -11.01 27.94 -0.04
CA ALA A 280 -12.30 28.63 0.03
C ALA A 280 -12.96 28.88 -1.34
N PRO A 281 -12.30 29.50 -2.34
CA PRO A 281 -12.89 29.66 -3.67
C PRO A 281 -13.17 28.34 -4.39
N ILE A 282 -12.38 27.29 -4.13
CA ILE A 282 -12.58 25.95 -4.73
C ILE A 282 -13.86 25.32 -4.16
N ARG A 283 -14.02 25.33 -2.83
CA ARG A 283 -15.25 24.87 -2.15
C ARG A 283 -16.48 25.63 -2.63
N LYS A 284 -16.37 26.96 -2.75
CA LYS A 284 -17.46 27.79 -3.29
C LYS A 284 -17.80 27.42 -4.73
N SER A 285 -16.81 27.20 -5.59
CA SER A 285 -17.03 26.74 -6.97
C SER A 285 -17.73 25.38 -7.03
N TYR A 286 -17.51 24.51 -6.04
CA TYR A 286 -18.21 23.23 -5.92
C TYR A 286 -19.65 23.42 -5.42
N GLU A 287 -19.86 24.24 -4.40
CA GLU A 287 -21.19 24.57 -3.84
C GLU A 287 -22.11 25.22 -4.90
N ASP A 288 -21.55 26.07 -5.76
CA ASP A 288 -22.28 26.78 -6.81
C ASP A 288 -22.52 25.91 -8.07
N ASN A 289 -21.97 24.69 -8.15
CA ASN A 289 -22.02 23.84 -9.34
C ASN A 289 -22.72 22.48 -9.09
N SER A 290 -24.02 22.43 -9.38
CA SER A 290 -24.84 21.23 -9.23
C SER A 290 -24.37 20.04 -10.09
N GLN A 291 -23.81 20.30 -11.27
CA GLN A 291 -23.27 19.25 -12.12
C GLN A 291 -22.02 18.60 -11.49
N TRP A 292 -21.13 19.41 -10.91
CA TRP A 292 -19.96 18.88 -10.21
C TRP A 292 -20.36 18.07 -8.97
N GLN A 293 -21.35 18.52 -8.22
CA GLN A 293 -21.91 17.76 -7.09
C GLN A 293 -22.45 16.40 -7.51
N GLU A 294 -23.16 16.32 -8.64
CA GLU A 294 -23.68 15.05 -9.15
C GLU A 294 -22.56 14.14 -9.67
N VAL A 295 -21.58 14.72 -10.36
CA VAL A 295 -20.38 13.98 -10.79
C VAL A 295 -19.60 13.44 -9.59
N LEU A 296 -19.46 14.18 -8.49
CA LEU A 296 -18.80 13.68 -7.28
C LEU A 296 -19.49 12.42 -6.73
N LYS A 297 -20.83 12.42 -6.66
CA LYS A 297 -21.60 11.25 -6.17
C LYS A 297 -21.38 10.02 -7.03
N THR A 298 -21.27 10.18 -8.34
CA THR A 298 -21.03 9.05 -9.26
C THR A 298 -19.57 8.63 -9.34
N ALA A 299 -18.63 9.57 -9.23
CA ALA A 299 -17.18 9.33 -9.25
C ALA A 299 -16.65 8.68 -7.97
N TYR A 300 -17.29 8.99 -6.84
CA TYR A 300 -16.96 8.49 -5.50
C TYR A 300 -18.26 8.13 -4.74
N PRO A 301 -18.95 7.05 -5.16
CA PRO A 301 -20.21 6.63 -4.55
C PRO A 301 -20.03 6.35 -3.06
N GLU A 302 -21.10 6.49 -2.28
CA GLU A 302 -21.05 6.25 -0.83
C GLU A 302 -20.65 4.82 -0.49
N SER A 303 -20.99 3.85 -1.34
CA SER A 303 -20.47 2.49 -1.26
C SER A 303 -18.94 2.43 -1.30
N GLU A 304 -18.26 3.39 -1.96
CA GLU A 304 -16.80 3.53 -1.97
C GLU A 304 -16.25 4.41 -0.83
N ARG A 305 -17.02 5.35 -0.29
CA ARG A 305 -16.65 6.08 0.93
C ARG A 305 -16.72 5.17 2.15
N ASP A 306 -17.71 4.28 2.19
CA ASP A 306 -17.71 3.12 3.08
C ASP A 306 -16.53 2.20 2.73
N ILE A 307 -16.15 1.93 1.48
CA ILE A 307 -14.89 1.18 1.23
C ILE A 307 -13.66 1.84 1.90
N SER A 308 -13.59 3.15 2.16
CA SER A 308 -12.47 3.70 2.97
C SER A 308 -12.55 3.43 4.49
N ASN A 309 -13.75 3.21 5.05
CA ASN A 309 -13.98 2.88 6.48
C ASN A 309 -14.48 1.44 6.72
N THR A 310 -14.74 0.68 5.66
CA THR A 310 -15.35 -0.65 5.62
C THR A 310 -14.54 -1.62 4.73
N SER A 311 -13.52 -1.18 3.99
CA SER A 311 -12.55 -2.11 3.35
C SER A 311 -11.55 -2.73 4.30
N LEU A 312 -11.44 -2.22 5.54
CA LEU A 312 -10.84 -3.01 6.60
C LEU A 312 -11.59 -4.35 6.73
N GLY A 313 -12.91 -4.37 6.52
CA GLY A 313 -13.80 -5.51 6.77
C GLY A 313 -13.84 -6.65 5.75
N THR A 314 -13.28 -6.53 4.54
CA THR A 314 -13.55 -7.54 3.47
C THR A 314 -12.35 -8.07 2.72
N GLN A 315 -11.14 -7.53 2.88
CA GLN A 315 -9.98 -8.10 2.18
C GLN A 315 -9.33 -9.22 2.97
N ASN A 316 -9.37 -10.43 2.40
CA ASN A 316 -8.59 -11.54 2.93
C ASN A 316 -7.09 -11.21 2.81
N ALA A 317 -6.29 -11.70 3.74
CA ALA A 317 -4.84 -11.50 3.80
C ALA A 317 -4.11 -12.05 2.56
N SER A 318 -4.73 -12.99 1.84
CA SER A 318 -4.11 -13.75 0.75
C SER A 318 -4.93 -13.72 -0.55
N GLU A 319 -5.59 -12.60 -0.87
CA GLU A 319 -6.41 -12.48 -2.10
C GLU A 319 -5.67 -12.75 -3.41
N ASN A 320 -4.35 -12.55 -3.45
CA ASN A 320 -3.50 -12.78 -4.60
C ASN A 320 -2.92 -14.21 -4.68
N PHE A 321 -3.42 -15.15 -3.87
CA PHE A 321 -2.90 -16.52 -3.88
C PHE A 321 -3.00 -17.17 -5.27
N CYS A 322 -1.95 -17.89 -5.65
CA CYS A 322 -1.72 -18.42 -7.00
C CYS A 322 -2.73 -19.48 -7.46
N ILE A 323 -3.57 -19.99 -6.55
CA ILE A 323 -4.67 -20.90 -6.87
C ILE A 323 -5.97 -20.29 -6.32
N PRO A 324 -6.70 -19.48 -7.11
CA PRO A 324 -7.88 -18.77 -6.62
C PRO A 324 -8.98 -19.69 -6.07
N THR A 325 -9.07 -20.93 -6.57
CA THR A 325 -10.10 -21.91 -6.17
C THR A 325 -10.00 -22.38 -4.72
N VAL A 326 -8.87 -22.14 -4.04
CA VAL A 326 -8.72 -22.49 -2.61
C VAL A 326 -9.07 -21.35 -1.65
N LEU A 327 -9.38 -20.15 -2.18
CA LEU A 327 -9.89 -19.02 -1.41
C LEU A 327 -11.35 -19.24 -1.00
N ARG A 328 -11.59 -20.33 -0.28
CA ARG A 328 -12.91 -20.80 0.16
C ARG A 328 -12.79 -21.44 1.53
N GLU A 329 -13.95 -21.65 2.14
CA GLU A 329 -14.06 -22.44 3.36
C GLU A 329 -13.67 -23.90 3.13
N VAL A 330 -12.93 -24.47 4.08
CA VAL A 330 -12.67 -25.91 4.18
C VAL A 330 -13.02 -26.35 5.59
N SER A 331 -13.95 -27.29 5.75
CA SER A 331 -14.48 -27.62 7.08
C SER A 331 -14.81 -29.10 7.25
N ASN A 332 -14.89 -29.50 8.52
CA ASN A 332 -15.54 -30.72 8.98
C ASN A 332 -16.47 -30.39 10.16
N GLU A 333 -17.00 -31.39 10.86
CA GLU A 333 -17.94 -31.20 11.97
C GLU A 333 -17.35 -30.40 13.16
N ARG A 334 -16.03 -30.42 13.36
CA ARG A 334 -15.37 -29.82 14.53
C ARG A 334 -14.62 -28.52 14.21
N VAL A 335 -13.98 -28.43 13.05
CA VAL A 335 -13.12 -27.30 12.68
C VAL A 335 -13.47 -26.78 11.29
N LYS A 336 -13.35 -25.48 11.14
CA LYS A 336 -13.51 -24.76 9.88
C LYS A 336 -12.29 -23.87 9.63
N LEU A 337 -11.78 -23.88 8.41
CA LEU A 337 -10.72 -23.02 7.92
C LEU A 337 -11.33 -22.03 6.93
N ILE A 338 -11.17 -20.74 7.20
CA ILE A 338 -11.59 -19.66 6.30
C ILE A 338 -10.40 -18.74 6.00
N PRO A 339 -10.28 -18.19 4.79
CA PRO A 339 -9.23 -17.21 4.49
C PRO A 339 -9.18 -16.13 5.56
N PHE A 340 -7.98 -15.82 6.05
CA PHE A 340 -7.82 -14.91 7.18
C PHE A 340 -8.17 -13.48 6.74
N ASN A 341 -9.13 -12.83 7.40
CA ASN A 341 -9.47 -11.43 7.20
C ASN A 341 -9.03 -10.62 8.44
N SER A 342 -8.16 -9.63 8.25
CA SER A 342 -7.58 -8.86 9.34
C SER A 342 -8.62 -8.16 10.22
N ALA A 343 -9.64 -7.54 9.64
CA ALA A 343 -10.65 -6.85 10.46
C ALA A 343 -11.52 -7.80 11.28
N LEU A 344 -11.71 -9.04 10.82
CA LEU A 344 -12.50 -10.03 11.55
C LEU A 344 -11.67 -10.75 12.61
N HIS A 345 -10.41 -11.04 12.32
CA HIS A 345 -9.63 -12.00 13.09
C HIS A 345 -8.49 -11.39 13.91
N THR A 346 -7.82 -10.33 13.45
CA THR A 346 -6.56 -9.85 14.05
C THR A 346 -6.74 -9.45 15.51
N ALA A 347 -7.75 -8.65 15.84
CA ALA A 347 -7.97 -8.19 17.21
C ALA A 347 -8.19 -9.35 18.18
N SER A 348 -9.06 -10.29 17.83
CA SER A 348 -9.32 -11.48 18.66
C SER A 348 -8.11 -12.41 18.75
N PHE A 349 -7.33 -12.53 17.68
CA PHE A 349 -6.13 -13.36 17.65
C PHE A 349 -5.05 -12.79 18.57
N ILE A 350 -4.75 -11.48 18.45
CA ILE A 350 -3.73 -10.82 19.27
C ILE A 350 -4.11 -10.81 20.74
N GLU A 351 -5.38 -10.55 21.06
CA GLU A 351 -5.88 -10.67 22.43
C GLU A 351 -5.66 -12.09 22.99
N GLY A 352 -5.84 -13.13 22.17
CA GLY A 352 -5.64 -14.53 22.57
C GLY A 352 -4.19 -14.94 22.81
N VAL A 353 -3.20 -14.16 22.35
CA VAL A 353 -1.76 -14.48 22.52
C VAL A 353 -0.99 -13.46 23.35
N LYS A 354 -1.64 -12.38 23.80
CA LYS A 354 -0.99 -11.24 24.47
C LYS A 354 -0.15 -11.63 25.69
N ASP A 355 -0.62 -12.62 26.46
CA ASP A 355 0.02 -13.10 27.69
C ASP A 355 0.89 -14.35 27.48
N CYS A 356 1.06 -14.76 26.22
CA CYS A 356 1.78 -15.98 25.83
C CYS A 356 2.83 -15.68 24.73
N PRO A 357 3.84 -14.86 25.00
CA PRO A 357 4.86 -14.49 24.01
C PRO A 357 5.62 -15.68 23.42
N GLU A 358 5.67 -16.81 24.13
CA GLU A 358 6.31 -18.05 23.70
C GLU A 358 5.72 -18.65 22.42
N VAL A 359 4.50 -18.27 22.01
CA VAL A 359 3.92 -18.70 20.73
C VAL A 359 4.76 -18.22 19.54
N TRP A 360 5.55 -17.16 19.74
CA TRP A 360 6.40 -16.56 18.71
C TRP A 360 7.83 -17.10 18.69
N THR A 361 8.26 -17.87 19.70
CA THR A 361 9.66 -18.28 19.92
C THR A 361 10.31 -18.95 18.71
N HIS A 362 9.54 -19.70 17.92
CA HIS A 362 10.04 -20.44 16.76
C HIS A 362 9.50 -19.93 15.40
N GLY A 363 8.69 -18.87 15.42
CA GLY A 363 8.14 -18.24 14.21
C GLY A 363 9.16 -17.31 13.54
N PRO A 364 8.98 -17.00 12.25
CA PRO A 364 9.89 -16.11 11.50
C PRO A 364 9.84 -14.65 11.98
N VAL A 365 8.71 -14.20 12.55
CA VAL A 365 8.47 -12.84 13.03
C VAL A 365 7.71 -12.85 14.36
N GLY A 366 7.49 -11.67 14.95
CA GLY A 366 6.92 -11.48 16.28
C GLY A 366 7.97 -11.49 17.40
N PRO A 367 7.57 -11.22 18.66
CA PRO A 367 6.19 -11.04 19.11
C PRO A 367 5.55 -9.73 18.63
N PHE A 368 4.23 -9.73 18.51
CA PHE A 368 3.44 -8.55 18.15
C PHE A 368 2.75 -8.00 19.39
N VAL A 369 2.88 -6.70 19.64
CA VAL A 369 2.36 -6.03 20.84
C VAL A 369 0.97 -5.44 20.65
N SER A 370 0.50 -5.37 19.40
CA SER A 370 -0.82 -4.84 19.04
C SER A 370 -1.35 -5.43 17.73
N ALA A 371 -2.66 -5.34 17.53
CA ALA A 371 -3.32 -5.66 16.26
C ALA A 371 -2.71 -4.89 15.09
N GLU A 372 -2.41 -3.60 15.29
CA GLU A 372 -1.78 -2.73 14.28
C GLU A 372 -0.40 -3.25 13.85
N SER A 373 0.45 -3.65 14.81
CA SER A 373 1.77 -4.22 14.49
C SER A 373 1.66 -5.56 13.76
N PHE A 374 0.67 -6.39 14.11
CA PHE A 374 0.43 -7.65 13.42
C PHE A 374 -0.03 -7.43 11.98
N ASP A 375 -0.97 -6.52 11.76
CA ASP A 375 -1.45 -6.23 10.41
C ASP A 375 -0.35 -5.60 9.55
N THR A 376 0.39 -4.62 10.07
CA THR A 376 1.43 -3.92 9.30
C THR A 376 2.65 -4.82 9.02
N ASP A 377 3.21 -5.44 10.06
CA ASP A 377 4.51 -6.11 9.97
C ASP A 377 4.39 -7.56 9.48
N PHE A 378 3.24 -8.20 9.66
CA PHE A 378 3.01 -9.56 9.20
C PHE A 378 2.05 -9.64 8.02
N ILE A 379 0.83 -9.13 8.15
CA ILE A 379 -0.16 -9.28 7.07
C ILE A 379 0.28 -8.51 5.83
N ASP A 380 0.52 -7.21 5.95
CA ASP A 380 0.79 -6.35 4.80
C ASP A 380 2.21 -6.51 4.26
N THR A 381 3.19 -6.77 5.14
CA THR A 381 4.60 -6.90 4.73
C THR A 381 4.97 -8.32 4.26
N ILE A 382 4.35 -9.37 4.81
CA ILE A 382 4.77 -10.76 4.57
C ILE A 382 3.72 -11.56 3.82
N VAL A 383 2.46 -11.52 4.25
CA VAL A 383 1.41 -12.40 3.69
C VAL A 383 0.87 -11.84 2.38
N ARG A 384 0.37 -10.60 2.40
CA ARG A 384 -0.33 -9.95 1.28
C ARG A 384 0.49 -9.86 -0.02
N PRO A 385 1.80 -9.59 -0.02
CA PRO A 385 2.55 -9.50 -1.28
C PRO A 385 2.89 -10.88 -1.88
N LYS A 386 2.72 -11.99 -1.13
CA LYS A 386 3.16 -13.32 -1.55
C LYS A 386 2.04 -14.13 -2.19
N THR A 387 2.15 -14.33 -3.51
CA THR A 387 1.19 -15.15 -4.28
C THR A 387 1.26 -16.64 -3.94
N ASP A 388 2.33 -17.10 -3.31
CA ASP A 388 2.57 -18.51 -2.95
C ASP A 388 2.19 -18.83 -1.49
N MET A 389 1.59 -17.87 -0.79
CA MET A 389 1.20 -17.97 0.62
C MET A 389 -0.31 -17.76 0.83
N LEU A 390 -0.95 -18.67 1.56
CA LEU A 390 -2.37 -18.57 1.93
C LEU A 390 -2.54 -18.73 3.43
N LEU A 391 -2.98 -17.68 4.11
CA LEU A 391 -3.27 -17.69 5.54
C LEU A 391 -4.75 -17.98 5.79
N TYR A 392 -5.03 -18.97 6.64
CA TYR A 392 -6.36 -19.31 7.15
C TYR A 392 -6.49 -18.93 8.62
N ALA A 393 -7.68 -18.44 8.98
CA ALA A 393 -8.16 -18.48 10.36
C ALA A 393 -8.72 -19.87 10.66
N VAL A 394 -8.41 -20.40 11.84
CA VAL A 394 -8.91 -21.68 12.34
C VAL A 394 -10.06 -21.40 13.28
N ILE A 395 -11.26 -21.89 12.95
CA ILE A 395 -12.47 -21.74 13.76
C ILE A 395 -12.82 -23.09 14.39
N ASP A 396 -12.93 -23.14 15.72
CA ASP A 396 -13.45 -24.29 16.45
C ASP A 396 -14.97 -24.21 16.57
N ARG A 397 -15.66 -25.11 15.86
CA ARG A 397 -17.13 -25.19 15.79
C ARG A 397 -17.77 -25.80 17.03
N CYS A 398 -16.96 -26.41 17.90
CA CYS A 398 -17.44 -26.94 19.18
C CYS A 398 -17.57 -25.84 20.25
N LYS A 399 -17.25 -24.58 19.92
CA LYS A 399 -17.41 -23.42 20.80
C LYS A 399 -18.58 -22.54 20.38
N PRO A 400 -19.12 -21.71 21.30
CA PRO A 400 -20.15 -20.74 20.96
C PRO A 400 -19.68 -19.79 19.84
N PRO A 401 -20.61 -19.29 19.01
CA PRO A 401 -20.33 -18.28 18.00
C PRO A 401 -19.68 -17.02 18.59
N THR A 402 -18.87 -16.36 17.77
CA THR A 402 -18.20 -15.09 18.12
C THR A 402 -18.44 -14.04 17.03
N PRO A 403 -18.18 -12.74 17.27
CA PRO A 403 -18.26 -11.74 16.21
C PRO A 403 -17.35 -12.05 15.00
N ALA A 404 -16.27 -12.80 15.22
CA ALA A 404 -15.37 -13.26 14.17
C ALA A 404 -15.99 -14.34 13.28
N ASP A 405 -16.82 -15.24 13.84
CA ASP A 405 -17.47 -16.30 13.07
C ASP A 405 -18.77 -16.80 13.72
N LYS A 406 -19.82 -16.93 12.92
CA LYS A 406 -21.16 -17.35 13.37
C LYS A 406 -21.28 -18.84 13.72
N ASP A 407 -20.31 -19.66 13.32
CA ASP A 407 -20.33 -21.12 13.49
C ASP A 407 -19.37 -21.60 14.59
N GLY A 408 -18.63 -20.69 15.25
CA GLY A 408 -17.68 -21.07 16.31
C GLY A 408 -16.79 -19.93 16.82
N ALA A 409 -15.70 -20.30 17.49
CA ALA A 409 -14.73 -19.35 18.03
C ALA A 409 -13.39 -19.45 17.30
N LEU A 410 -12.72 -18.30 17.12
CA LEU A 410 -11.36 -18.24 16.58
C LEU A 410 -10.40 -19.02 17.51
N ALA A 411 -9.78 -20.05 16.97
CA ALA A 411 -8.91 -20.97 17.68
C ALA A 411 -7.42 -20.84 17.30
N GLY A 412 -7.12 -20.08 16.25
CA GLY A 412 -5.76 -19.87 15.79
C GLY A 412 -5.65 -19.49 14.32
N LEU A 413 -4.45 -19.67 13.77
CA LEU A 413 -4.16 -19.50 12.35
C LEU A 413 -3.24 -20.61 11.84
N ILE A 414 -3.29 -20.83 10.53
CA ILE A 414 -2.48 -21.82 9.81
C ILE A 414 -2.31 -21.37 8.36
N ALA A 415 -1.18 -21.68 7.73
CA ALA A 415 -0.92 -21.24 6.36
C ALA A 415 -0.43 -22.36 5.43
N TYR A 416 -0.72 -22.21 4.14
CA TYR A 416 0.13 -22.74 3.08
C TYR A 416 1.24 -21.75 2.78
N LEU A 417 2.48 -22.24 2.62
CA LEU A 417 3.67 -21.48 2.27
C LEU A 417 4.34 -22.09 1.03
N GLY A 418 5.01 -21.27 0.22
CA GLY A 418 5.84 -21.75 -0.89
C GLY A 418 5.07 -22.62 -1.90
N THR A 419 3.78 -22.33 -2.10
CA THR A 419 2.93 -23.14 -2.99
C THR A 419 3.41 -23.01 -4.43
N SER A 420 3.68 -24.16 -5.05
CA SER A 420 4.10 -24.27 -6.45
C SER A 420 3.10 -25.14 -7.21
N PRO A 421 2.20 -24.54 -8.00
CA PRO A 421 1.33 -25.28 -8.91
C PRO A 421 2.14 -26.10 -9.94
N THR A 422 3.28 -25.55 -10.39
CA THR A 422 4.18 -26.20 -11.36
C THR A 422 4.78 -27.48 -10.80
N ASN A 423 5.27 -27.44 -9.56
CA ASN A 423 5.92 -28.59 -8.92
C ASN A 423 4.93 -29.43 -8.11
N LEU A 424 3.64 -29.07 -8.11
CA LEU A 424 2.57 -29.73 -7.37
C LEU A 424 2.94 -29.91 -5.89
N CYS A 425 3.41 -28.86 -5.24
CA CYS A 425 3.79 -28.94 -3.83
C CYS A 425 3.44 -27.68 -3.04
N THR A 426 3.31 -27.84 -1.72
CA THR A 426 3.10 -26.74 -0.76
C THR A 426 3.77 -27.11 0.57
N GLU A 427 3.80 -26.17 1.50
CA GLU A 427 4.21 -26.36 2.89
C GLU A 427 3.05 -25.95 3.81
N ILE A 428 2.72 -26.76 4.82
CA ILE A 428 1.89 -26.33 5.94
C ILE A 428 2.81 -25.68 6.98
N GLY A 429 2.57 -24.40 7.26
CA GLY A 429 3.40 -23.60 8.16
C GLY A 429 2.61 -22.53 8.89
N ILE A 430 3.32 -21.75 9.72
CA ILE A 430 2.74 -20.71 10.60
C ILE A 430 1.54 -21.28 11.38
N VAL A 431 1.75 -22.42 12.01
CA VAL A 431 0.71 -23.08 12.80
C VAL A 431 0.71 -22.48 14.19
N VAL A 432 -0.29 -21.64 14.50
CA VAL A 432 -0.45 -21.04 15.82
C VAL A 432 -1.85 -21.39 16.33
N THR A 433 -1.92 -22.31 17.29
CA THR A 433 -3.14 -22.59 18.04
C THR A 433 -3.13 -21.76 19.33
N LEU A 434 -4.18 -20.98 19.54
CA LEU A 434 -4.33 -20.13 20.73
C LEU A 434 -4.27 -21.00 22.00
N PRO A 435 -3.67 -20.51 23.11
CA PRO A 435 -3.38 -21.30 24.30
C PRO A 435 -4.55 -22.16 24.81
N GLN A 436 -5.76 -21.59 24.86
CA GLN A 436 -6.98 -22.25 25.33
C GLN A 436 -7.50 -23.38 24.41
N PHE A 437 -6.97 -23.48 23.19
CA PHE A 437 -7.28 -24.54 22.22
C PHE A 437 -6.12 -25.53 22.05
N GLN A 438 -4.98 -25.33 22.73
CA GLN A 438 -3.87 -26.27 22.65
C GLN A 438 -4.22 -27.60 23.33
N ARG A 439 -3.61 -28.69 22.84
CA ARG A 439 -3.88 -30.07 23.32
C ARG A 439 -5.35 -30.50 23.16
N THR A 440 -6.08 -29.87 22.24
CA THR A 440 -7.44 -30.27 21.83
C THR A 440 -7.42 -30.89 20.41
N HIS A 441 -8.61 -31.09 19.82
CA HIS A 441 -8.79 -31.55 18.44
C HIS A 441 -8.33 -30.54 17.38
N VAL A 442 -8.21 -29.25 17.72
CA VAL A 442 -8.06 -28.14 16.76
C VAL A 442 -6.88 -28.33 15.81
N THR A 443 -5.65 -28.51 16.32
CA THR A 443 -4.44 -28.58 15.47
C THR A 443 -4.50 -29.78 14.53
N SER A 444 -4.87 -30.96 15.02
CA SER A 444 -4.90 -32.19 14.19
C SER A 444 -5.95 -32.07 13.08
N ASN A 445 -7.09 -31.44 13.37
CA ASN A 445 -8.16 -31.19 12.39
C ASN A 445 -7.74 -30.13 11.36
N ALA A 446 -7.15 -29.01 11.78
CA ALA A 446 -6.68 -27.98 10.85
C ALA A 446 -5.62 -28.52 9.87
N VAL A 447 -4.62 -29.25 10.39
CA VAL A 447 -3.58 -29.87 9.55
C VAL A 447 -4.17 -30.94 8.64
N GLY A 448 -5.08 -31.79 9.15
CA GLY A 448 -5.71 -32.83 8.35
C GLY A 448 -6.58 -32.28 7.22
N LEU A 449 -7.33 -31.19 7.45
CA LEU A 449 -8.10 -30.51 6.41
C LEU A 449 -7.19 -29.95 5.30
N LEU A 450 -6.06 -29.34 5.64
CA LEU A 450 -5.09 -28.87 4.65
C LEU A 450 -4.36 -30.02 3.93
N LEU A 451 -4.08 -31.13 4.60
CA LEU A 451 -3.53 -32.32 3.93
C LEU A 451 -4.50 -32.88 2.90
N LYS A 452 -5.79 -33.04 3.27
CA LYS A 452 -6.84 -33.45 2.34
C LYS A 452 -6.97 -32.48 1.17
N LEU A 453 -7.06 -31.17 1.45
CA LEU A 453 -7.16 -30.16 0.39
C LEU A 453 -5.97 -30.25 -0.58
N ALA A 454 -4.75 -30.43 -0.09
CA ALA A 454 -3.58 -30.49 -0.95
C ALA A 454 -3.48 -31.81 -1.74
N LEU A 455 -3.59 -32.96 -1.05
CA LEU A 455 -3.24 -34.28 -1.59
C LEU A 455 -4.41 -35.04 -2.22
N ASP A 456 -5.66 -34.81 -1.78
CA ASP A 456 -6.82 -35.46 -2.40
C ASP A 456 -6.92 -35.03 -3.88
N SER A 457 -7.43 -35.94 -4.72
CA SER A 457 -7.57 -35.70 -6.15
C SER A 457 -8.59 -34.58 -6.43
N PRO A 458 -8.50 -33.89 -7.58
CA PRO A 458 -9.52 -32.92 -7.98
C PRO A 458 -10.95 -33.48 -8.00
N LYS A 459 -11.12 -34.78 -8.27
CA LYS A 459 -12.43 -35.47 -8.22
C LYS A 459 -12.99 -35.57 -6.81
N GLU A 460 -12.13 -35.61 -5.80
CA GLU A 460 -12.48 -35.66 -4.37
C GLU A 460 -12.50 -34.27 -3.74
N GLY A 461 -12.28 -33.20 -4.53
CA GLY A 461 -12.31 -31.81 -4.08
C GLY A 461 -10.97 -31.26 -3.59
N GLY A 462 -9.88 -32.02 -3.70
CA GLY A 462 -8.51 -31.57 -3.41
C GLY A 462 -7.78 -30.99 -4.63
N LEU A 463 -6.50 -30.69 -4.47
CA LEU A 463 -5.64 -30.08 -5.50
C LEU A 463 -4.82 -31.09 -6.30
N GLY A 464 -4.72 -32.33 -5.84
CA GLY A 464 -3.90 -33.37 -6.49
C GLY A 464 -2.40 -33.07 -6.44
N PHE A 465 -1.92 -32.41 -5.39
CA PHE A 465 -0.50 -32.16 -5.20
C PHE A 465 0.27 -33.45 -4.93
N ARG A 466 1.57 -33.42 -5.23
CA ARG A 466 2.52 -34.52 -5.05
C ARG A 466 3.22 -34.52 -3.71
N ARG A 467 3.36 -33.35 -3.07
CA ARG A 467 4.09 -33.24 -1.81
C ARG A 467 3.57 -32.09 -0.95
N VAL A 468 3.32 -32.38 0.33
CA VAL A 468 3.12 -31.38 1.38
C VAL A 468 4.31 -31.42 2.32
N GLN A 469 4.90 -30.27 2.58
CA GLN A 469 6.06 -30.11 3.45
C GLN A 469 5.63 -29.57 4.81
N TRP A 470 6.46 -29.80 5.82
CA TRP A 470 6.36 -29.16 7.13
C TRP A 470 7.78 -28.81 7.59
N MET A 471 8.05 -27.53 7.82
CA MET A 471 9.35 -27.08 8.34
C MET A 471 9.20 -26.41 9.69
N THR A 472 10.06 -26.79 10.63
CA THR A 472 10.07 -26.20 11.97
C THR A 472 11.48 -26.13 12.54
N SER A 473 11.71 -25.23 13.50
CA SER A 473 13.01 -25.11 14.17
C SER A 473 13.43 -26.46 14.76
N SER A 474 14.72 -26.80 14.69
CA SER A 474 15.27 -28.04 15.26
C SER A 474 15.08 -28.18 16.76
N VAL A 475 14.85 -27.06 17.45
CA VAL A 475 14.56 -27.01 18.89
C VAL A 475 13.05 -26.93 19.20
N ASN A 476 12.19 -26.82 18.19
CA ASN A 476 10.72 -26.80 18.37
C ASN A 476 10.15 -28.23 18.47
N HIS A 477 10.45 -28.90 19.59
CA HIS A 477 9.99 -30.27 19.84
C HIS A 477 8.46 -30.47 19.76
N PRO A 478 7.60 -29.54 20.21
CA PRO A 478 6.15 -29.66 20.05
C PRO A 478 5.71 -29.74 18.58
N SER A 479 6.28 -28.89 17.72
CA SER A 479 5.96 -28.89 16.28
C SER A 479 6.48 -30.14 15.59
N ILE A 480 7.69 -30.62 15.94
CA ILE A 480 8.26 -31.89 15.48
C ILE A 480 7.30 -33.05 15.80
N LYS A 481 6.89 -33.17 17.07
CA LYS A 481 5.96 -34.23 17.50
C LYS A 481 4.61 -34.14 16.79
N THR A 482 4.16 -32.94 16.44
CA THR A 482 2.91 -32.74 15.71
C THR A 482 3.02 -33.27 14.28
N ALA A 483 4.11 -32.96 13.56
CA ALA A 483 4.36 -33.47 12.22
C ALA A 483 4.43 -35.02 12.22
N GLU A 484 5.20 -35.60 13.14
CA GLU A 484 5.31 -37.06 13.31
C GLU A 484 3.94 -37.69 13.64
N LYS A 485 3.17 -37.08 14.54
CA LYS A 485 1.83 -37.57 14.93
C LYS A 485 0.87 -37.60 13.72
N MET A 486 0.96 -36.60 12.85
CA MET A 486 0.15 -36.50 11.63
C MET A 486 0.64 -37.42 10.50
N GLY A 487 1.75 -38.13 10.68
CA GLY A 487 2.26 -39.12 9.72
C GLY A 487 3.23 -38.56 8.69
N PHE A 488 3.78 -37.36 8.89
CA PHE A 488 4.85 -36.87 8.02
C PHE A 488 6.16 -37.64 8.25
N THR A 489 6.91 -37.84 7.17
CA THR A 489 8.24 -38.45 7.16
C THR A 489 9.32 -37.40 7.33
N LYS A 490 10.33 -37.64 8.18
CA LYS A 490 11.47 -36.73 8.37
C LYS A 490 12.45 -36.88 7.20
N GLU A 491 12.61 -35.82 6.41
CA GLU A 491 13.53 -35.79 5.26
C GLU A 491 14.95 -35.42 5.67
N GLY A 492 15.10 -34.53 6.65
CA GLY A 492 16.42 -34.08 7.09
C GLY A 492 16.42 -32.83 7.96
N VAL A 493 17.63 -32.37 8.29
CA VAL A 493 17.85 -31.10 8.99
C VAL A 493 18.58 -30.14 8.05
N ILE A 494 17.92 -29.06 7.69
CA ILE A 494 18.51 -27.95 6.95
C ILE A 494 19.26 -27.08 7.96
N ARG A 495 20.58 -27.22 7.98
CA ARG A 495 21.46 -26.43 8.84
C ARG A 495 21.47 -24.98 8.36
N TRP A 496 21.40 -24.03 9.29
CA TRP A 496 21.39 -22.59 8.97
C TRP A 496 20.31 -22.19 7.96
N ASP A 497 19.13 -22.81 8.05
CA ASP A 497 17.97 -22.50 7.22
C ASP A 497 17.56 -21.03 7.32
N ARG A 498 17.62 -20.44 8.53
CA ARG A 498 17.16 -19.08 8.79
C ARG A 498 18.07 -18.32 9.75
N LEU A 499 18.07 -17.00 9.56
CA LEU A 499 18.50 -16.03 10.56
C LEU A 499 17.26 -15.47 11.26
N TYR A 500 17.37 -15.20 12.56
CA TYR A 500 16.44 -14.37 13.32
C TYR A 500 17.09 -13.01 13.58
N PRO A 501 16.79 -11.97 12.78
CA PRO A 501 17.31 -10.64 13.00
C PRO A 501 16.91 -10.10 14.37
N GLY A 502 17.87 -9.73 15.21
CA GLY A 502 17.61 -9.26 16.58
C GLY A 502 16.95 -10.32 17.48
N GLY A 503 17.06 -11.60 17.13
CA GLY A 503 16.38 -12.72 17.78
C GLY A 503 16.52 -12.75 19.31
N ALA A 504 17.70 -12.39 19.83
CA ALA A 504 17.96 -12.34 21.27
C ALA A 504 17.03 -11.35 22.02
N ASN A 505 16.65 -10.25 21.36
CA ASN A 505 15.78 -9.22 21.95
C ASN A 505 14.28 -9.57 21.84
N THR A 506 13.94 -10.57 21.03
CA THR A 506 12.55 -10.93 20.69
C THR A 506 12.14 -12.29 21.23
N GLY A 507 12.95 -12.88 22.12
CA GLY A 507 12.64 -14.18 22.75
C GLY A 507 12.69 -15.37 21.79
N LYS A 508 13.44 -15.26 20.69
CA LYS A 508 13.66 -16.36 19.75
C LYS A 508 14.65 -17.36 20.31
N GLU A 509 14.44 -18.63 19.98
CA GLU A 509 15.37 -19.70 20.38
C GLU A 509 16.32 -20.07 19.24
N SER A 510 17.62 -20.08 19.55
CA SER A 510 18.72 -20.35 18.63
C SER A 510 18.96 -21.85 18.41
N ASN A 511 19.64 -22.20 17.33
CA ASN A 511 20.24 -23.53 17.12
C ASN A 511 21.47 -23.79 18.02
N GLY A 512 21.83 -22.85 18.90
CA GLY A 512 22.93 -22.97 19.87
C GLY A 512 24.32 -22.79 19.26
N LYS A 513 24.43 -22.46 17.96
CA LYS A 513 25.71 -22.29 17.28
C LYS A 513 26.13 -20.81 17.28
N PRO A 514 27.42 -20.51 17.48
CA PRO A 514 27.91 -19.15 17.39
C PRO A 514 27.80 -18.62 15.96
N LEU A 515 27.38 -17.36 15.81
CA LEU A 515 27.31 -16.64 14.53
C LEU A 515 28.65 -16.02 14.11
N HIS A 516 29.64 -16.03 14.99
CA HIS A 516 30.95 -15.40 14.77
C HIS A 516 32.08 -16.37 15.12
N VAL A 517 33.13 -16.35 14.29
CA VAL A 517 34.39 -17.06 14.58
C VAL A 517 35.45 -16.08 15.12
N ASP A 518 35.54 -14.85 14.56
CA ASP A 518 36.67 -13.93 14.86
C ASP A 518 36.29 -12.45 15.12
N GLY A 519 35.01 -12.15 15.33
CA GLY A 519 34.54 -10.80 15.66
C GLY A 519 34.42 -9.86 14.44
N LYS A 520 33.18 -9.40 14.20
CA LYS A 520 32.72 -8.48 13.13
C LYS A 520 32.50 -9.12 11.76
N VAL A 521 31.27 -9.58 11.56
CA VAL A 521 30.63 -9.52 10.25
C VAL A 521 29.90 -8.18 10.17
N SER A 522 30.29 -7.29 9.25
CA SER A 522 29.86 -5.88 9.22
C SER A 522 28.35 -5.65 9.06
N HIS A 523 27.58 -6.66 8.66
CA HIS A 523 26.14 -6.57 8.42
C HIS A 523 25.28 -7.25 9.51
N MET A 524 25.88 -7.78 10.58
CA MET A 524 25.13 -8.37 11.71
C MET A 524 25.02 -7.37 12.88
N ASN A 525 23.87 -7.35 13.55
CA ASN A 525 23.58 -6.36 14.60
C ASN A 525 24.01 -6.80 16.02
N GLY A 526 24.69 -7.95 16.15
CA GLY A 526 25.17 -8.52 17.41
C GLY A 526 24.12 -9.25 18.26
N ASN A 527 22.83 -9.13 17.92
CA ASN A 527 21.70 -9.77 18.61
C ASN A 527 20.97 -10.80 17.74
N ASP A 528 21.46 -11.05 16.53
CA ASP A 528 20.91 -12.04 15.62
C ASP A 528 21.09 -13.46 16.18
N LEU A 529 20.19 -14.38 15.83
CA LEU A 529 20.29 -15.80 16.20
C LEU A 529 20.15 -16.69 14.95
N GLY A 530 20.85 -17.82 14.94
CA GLY A 530 20.75 -18.82 13.85
C GLY A 530 19.66 -19.85 14.11
N ARG A 531 19.02 -20.36 13.05
CA ARG A 531 18.06 -21.46 13.11
C ARG A 531 18.43 -22.57 12.12
N ASP A 532 18.47 -23.79 12.64
CA ASP A 532 18.36 -25.00 11.83
C ASP A 532 16.88 -25.40 11.74
N SER A 533 16.44 -25.93 10.61
CA SER A 533 15.06 -26.40 10.43
C SER A 533 15.04 -27.91 10.19
N VAL A 534 14.16 -28.63 10.87
CA VAL A 534 13.79 -30.00 10.49
C VAL A 534 12.75 -29.91 9.39
N MET A 535 13.01 -30.62 8.30
CA MET A 535 12.10 -30.74 7.18
C MET A 535 11.42 -32.10 7.22
N PHE A 536 10.09 -32.07 7.18
CA PHE A 536 9.27 -33.25 6.99
C PHE A 536 8.49 -33.13 5.67
N SER A 537 8.09 -34.27 5.11
CA SER A 537 7.22 -34.31 3.96
C SER A 537 6.21 -35.45 4.04
N MET A 538 5.09 -35.27 3.33
CA MET A 538 4.11 -36.30 3.05
C MET A 538 3.83 -36.23 1.55
N CYS A 539 4.11 -37.32 0.85
CA CYS A 539 3.93 -37.41 -0.59
C CYS A 539 2.60 -38.07 -0.95
N TRP A 540 2.19 -37.89 -2.20
CA TRP A 540 0.92 -38.42 -2.71
C TRP A 540 0.85 -39.96 -2.65
N ASP A 541 1.98 -40.64 -2.83
CA ASP A 541 2.10 -42.08 -2.67
C ASP A 541 1.98 -42.52 -1.21
N ASP A 542 2.53 -41.77 -0.24
CA ASP A 542 2.23 -42.01 1.17
C ASP A 542 0.72 -41.89 1.45
N TRP A 543 0.09 -40.89 0.82
CA TRP A 543 -1.32 -40.56 0.99
C TRP A 543 -2.26 -41.66 0.48
N TYR A 544 -2.09 -42.11 -0.77
CA TYR A 544 -2.99 -43.08 -1.40
C TYR A 544 -2.51 -44.54 -1.33
N LEU A 545 -1.20 -44.78 -1.31
CA LEU A 545 -0.63 -46.13 -1.31
C LEU A 545 -0.14 -46.54 0.09
N GLY A 546 0.32 -45.57 0.89
CA GLY A 546 0.86 -45.79 2.23
C GLY A 546 -0.17 -45.75 3.37
N GLY A 547 -1.46 -45.54 3.08
CA GLY A 547 -2.53 -45.47 4.08
C GLY A 547 -2.49 -44.22 4.97
N MET A 548 -1.73 -43.18 4.59
CA MET A 548 -1.63 -41.96 5.40
C MET A 548 -2.92 -41.15 5.39
N ARG A 549 -3.73 -41.26 4.33
CA ARG A 549 -5.05 -40.63 4.28
C ARG A 549 -5.97 -41.14 5.40
N GLU A 550 -6.04 -42.46 5.61
CA GLU A 550 -6.82 -43.10 6.66
C GLU A 550 -6.28 -42.74 8.04
N HIS A 551 -4.95 -42.82 8.23
CA HIS A 551 -4.29 -42.40 9.46
C HIS A 551 -4.64 -40.97 9.84
N VAL A 552 -4.59 -40.02 8.89
CA VAL A 552 -4.97 -38.62 9.13
C VAL A 552 -6.44 -38.48 9.47
N CYS A 553 -7.34 -39.23 8.80
CA CYS A 553 -8.76 -39.24 9.16
C CYS A 553 -9.00 -39.75 10.59
N GLU A 554 -8.32 -40.82 11.01
CA GLU A 554 -8.37 -41.31 12.39
C GLU A 554 -7.83 -40.28 13.40
N ARG A 555 -6.77 -39.55 13.03
CA ARG A 555 -6.21 -38.48 13.87
C ARG A 555 -7.16 -37.31 14.05
N MET A 556 -7.93 -36.95 13.01
CA MET A 556 -8.93 -35.89 13.10
C MET A 556 -10.15 -36.30 13.95
N ALA A 557 -10.51 -37.58 13.95
CA ALA A 557 -11.65 -38.12 14.69
C ALA A 557 -11.43 -38.20 16.22
N ARG A 558 -10.16 -38.30 16.65
CA ARG A 558 -9.74 -38.23 18.06
C ARG A 558 -9.81 -36.78 18.54
#